data_AF-A0A1G6ZWF5-F1
#
_entry.id   AF-A0A1G6ZWF5-F1
#
_cell.length_a   1.000
_cell.length_b   1.000
_cell.length_c   1.000
_cell.angle_alpha   90.00
_cell.angle_beta   90.00
_cell.angle_gamma   90.00
#
_symmetry.space_group_name_H-M   'P 1'
#
loop_
_entity.id
_entity.type
_entity.pdbx_description
1 polymer ?
#
loop_
_entity_poly.entity_id
_entity_poly.type
_entity_poly.pdbx_seq_one_letter_code
_entity_poly.pdbx_strand_id
1 'polypeptide(L)'
;MEFLQKKQQEIVDGLYGFFAEQVRCQPRRTLRQVEAELQALYVRQGNDWTGRGIIGDNSQMATIAGLEAVRAACLETLEQSGDRS
;
A
#
# COMPACT_ATOMS: atom_id res chain seq x y z
N MET A 1 7.14 19.92 8.54
CA MET A 1 7.53 19.13 7.35
C MET A 1 8.22 17.82 7.74
N GLU A 2 9.26 17.83 8.58
CA GLU A 2 9.96 16.62 9.08
C GLU A 2 9.05 15.54 9.71
N PHE A 3 8.11 15.94 10.58
CA PHE A 3 7.25 14.98 11.29
C PHE A 3 6.34 14.16 10.36
N LEU A 4 5.84 14.78 9.29
CA LEU A 4 4.98 14.13 8.30
C LEU A 4 5.76 13.11 7.47
N GLN A 5 6.96 13.46 7.06
CA GLN A 5 7.82 12.60 6.27
C GLN A 5 8.31 11.39 7.08
N LYS A 6 8.65 11.62 8.36
CA LYS A 6 9.00 10.53 9.29
C LYS A 6 7.84 9.58 9.55
N LYS A 7 6.64 10.12 9.80
CA LYS A 7 5.41 9.33 9.95
C LYS A 7 5.08 8.52 8.70
N GLN A 8 5.27 9.11 7.53
CA GLN A 8 5.05 8.44 6.25
C GLN A 8 6.03 7.27 6.07
N GLN A 9 7.32 7.50 6.37
CA GLN A 9 8.34 6.44 6.30
C GLN A 9 8.02 5.30 7.29
N GLU A 10 7.64 5.62 8.54
CA GLU A 10 7.26 4.62 9.54
C GLU A 10 6.08 3.74 9.09
N ILE A 11 5.07 4.35 8.44
CA ILE A 11 3.91 3.62 7.90
C ILE A 11 4.34 2.69 6.76
N VAL A 12 5.16 3.20 5.84
CA VAL A 12 5.66 2.43 4.69
C VAL A 12 6.53 1.26 5.16
N ASP A 13 7.48 1.51 6.07
CA ASP A 13 8.39 0.48 6.60
C ASP A 13 7.62 -0.58 7.38
N GLY A 14 6.62 -0.18 8.17
CA GLY A 14 5.77 -1.11 8.91
C GLY A 14 4.93 -2.01 7.99
N LEU A 15 4.33 -1.44 6.95
CA LEU A 15 3.57 -2.21 5.94
C LEU A 15 4.49 -3.14 5.17
N TYR A 16 5.64 -2.65 4.72
CA TYR A 16 6.60 -3.48 3.99
C TYR A 16 7.11 -4.64 4.86
N GLY A 17 7.47 -4.38 6.12
CA GLY A 17 7.89 -5.43 7.06
C GLY A 17 6.80 -6.47 7.33
N PHE A 18 5.54 -6.05 7.45
CA PHE A 18 4.41 -6.97 7.64
C PHE A 18 4.18 -7.86 6.41
N PHE A 19 4.26 -7.27 5.21
CA PHE A 19 3.96 -7.97 3.96
C PHE A 19 5.15 -8.70 3.34
N ALA A 20 6.41 -8.40 3.72
CA ALA A 20 7.61 -8.95 3.08
C ALA A 20 7.60 -10.49 3.03
N GLU A 21 7.26 -11.15 4.14
CA GLU A 21 7.18 -12.61 4.19
C GLU A 21 5.98 -13.15 3.37
N GLN A 22 4.86 -12.42 3.38
CA GLN A 22 3.67 -12.80 2.64
C GLN A 22 3.85 -12.63 1.12
N VAL A 23 4.63 -11.63 0.68
CA VAL A 23 5.03 -11.43 -0.71
C VAL A 23 5.87 -12.61 -1.19
N ARG A 24 6.82 -13.09 -0.38
CA ARG A 24 7.64 -14.27 -0.71
C ARG A 24 6.84 -15.56 -0.75
N CYS A 25 6.01 -15.82 0.27
CA CYS A 25 5.34 -17.11 0.42
C CYS A 25 4.04 -17.23 -0.38
N GLN A 26 3.26 -16.15 -0.49
CA GLN A 26 1.92 -16.16 -1.08
C GLN A 26 1.63 -14.90 -1.93
N PRO A 27 2.48 -14.56 -2.92
CA PRO A 27 2.40 -13.29 -3.64
C PRO A 27 1.03 -13.04 -4.28
N ARG A 28 0.37 -14.07 -4.84
CA ARG A 28 -0.97 -13.94 -5.45
C ARG A 28 -2.08 -13.60 -4.46
N ARG A 29 -2.01 -14.17 -3.24
CA ARG A 29 -3.01 -13.92 -2.20
C ARG A 29 -2.81 -12.51 -1.63
N THR A 30 -1.56 -12.16 -1.38
CA THR A 30 -1.16 -10.84 -0.89
C THR A 30 -1.54 -9.75 -1.89
N LEU A 31 -1.26 -9.96 -3.18
CA LEU A 31 -1.65 -9.05 -4.26
C LEU A 31 -3.15 -8.75 -4.26
N ARG A 32 -4.00 -9.80 -4.24
CA ARG A 32 -5.47 -9.62 -4.22
C ARG A 32 -5.96 -8.87 -2.97
N GLN A 33 -5.35 -9.14 -1.82
CA GLN A 33 -5.69 -8.43 -0.59
C GLN A 33 -5.33 -6.95 -0.68
N VAL A 34 -4.12 -6.65 -1.13
CA VAL A 34 -3.61 -5.28 -1.28
C VAL A 34 -4.41 -4.50 -2.32
N GLU A 35 -4.79 -5.12 -3.44
CA GLU A 35 -5.61 -4.48 -4.46
C GLU A 35 -7.03 -4.13 -3.95
N ALA A 36 -7.65 -5.01 -3.16
CA ALA A 36 -8.95 -4.73 -2.55
C ALA A 36 -8.87 -3.57 -1.55
N GLU A 37 -7.79 -3.51 -0.76
CA GLU A 37 -7.56 -2.45 0.21
C GLU A 37 -7.28 -1.10 -0.48
N LEU A 38 -6.44 -1.09 -1.51
CA LEU A 38 -6.19 0.09 -2.36
C LEU A 38 -7.48 0.61 -2.99
N GLN A 39 -8.32 -0.28 -3.55
CA GLN A 39 -9.59 0.11 -4.15
C GLN A 39 -10.49 0.83 -3.15
N ALA A 40 -10.59 0.32 -1.93
CA ALA A 40 -11.37 0.98 -0.87
C ALA A 40 -10.79 2.35 -0.48
N LEU A 41 -9.46 2.47 -0.42
CA LEU A 41 -8.78 3.72 -0.06
C LEU A 41 -8.89 4.79 -1.16
N TYR A 42 -8.80 4.41 -2.44
CA TYR A 42 -9.03 5.34 -3.55
C TYR A 42 -10.48 5.80 -3.64
N VAL A 43 -11.45 4.92 -3.38
CA VAL A 43 -12.87 5.31 -3.31
C VAL A 43 -13.09 6.31 -2.17
N ARG A 44 -12.48 6.08 -0.99
CA ARG A 44 -12.54 7.03 0.12
C ARG A 44 -11.86 8.36 -0.23
N GLN A 45 -10.72 8.32 -0.91
CA GLN A 45 -10.00 9.53 -1.37
C GLN A 45 -10.85 10.33 -2.37
N GLY A 46 -11.47 9.67 -3.35
CA GLY A 46 -12.33 10.32 -4.34
C GLY A 46 -13.64 10.85 -3.74
N ASN A 47 -14.11 10.24 -2.66
CA ASN A 47 -15.32 10.66 -1.95
C ASN A 47 -15.08 11.75 -0.89
N ASP A 48 -13.83 12.07 -0.52
CA ASP A 48 -13.53 13.18 0.41
C ASP A 48 -13.53 14.56 -0.28
N TRP A 49 -14.54 14.81 -1.10
CA TRP A 49 -14.79 16.09 -1.78
C TRP A 49 -14.84 17.27 -0.78
N THR A 50 -15.15 17.02 0.50
CA THR A 50 -15.41 18.08 1.49
C THR A 50 -14.14 18.69 2.13
N GLY A 51 -12.95 18.15 1.84
CA GLY A 51 -11.68 18.74 2.30
C GLY A 51 -11.51 18.74 3.83
N ARG A 52 -12.21 17.86 4.56
CA ARG A 52 -12.18 17.83 6.03
C ARG A 52 -11.03 16.99 6.57
N GLY A 53 -9.80 17.35 6.23
CA GLY A 53 -8.67 16.96 7.08
C GLY A 53 -7.36 16.70 6.36
N ILE A 54 -6.56 17.77 6.22
CA ILE A 54 -5.16 17.74 5.77
C ILE A 54 -4.32 16.67 6.51
N ILE A 55 -4.67 16.31 7.75
CA ILE A 55 -3.95 15.28 8.53
C ILE A 55 -4.41 13.85 8.18
N GLY A 56 -5.71 13.64 7.94
CA GLY A 56 -6.26 12.35 7.50
C GLY A 56 -5.78 11.98 6.10
N ASP A 57 -5.73 12.98 5.21
CA ASP A 57 -5.18 12.85 3.86
C ASP A 57 -3.73 12.36 3.87
N ASN A 58 -2.87 12.91 4.73
CA ASN A 58 -1.46 12.54 4.75
C ASN A 58 -1.21 11.10 5.21
N SER A 59 -1.94 10.62 6.22
CA SER A 59 -1.83 9.21 6.64
C SER A 59 -2.44 8.28 5.60
N GLN A 60 -3.57 8.64 4.99
CA GLN A 60 -4.19 7.85 3.93
C GLN A 60 -3.30 7.78 2.69
N MET A 61 -2.65 8.87 2.30
CA MET A 61 -1.66 8.90 1.21
C MET A 61 -0.43 8.05 1.53
N ALA A 62 0.07 8.11 2.76
CA ALA A 62 1.17 7.25 3.20
C ALA A 62 0.79 5.76 3.14
N THR A 63 -0.42 5.40 3.56
CA THR A 63 -0.93 4.03 3.48
C THR A 63 -1.10 3.56 2.04
N ILE A 64 -1.66 4.40 1.16
CA ILE A 64 -1.77 4.10 -0.27
C ILE A 64 -0.38 3.87 -0.88
N ALA A 65 0.58 4.77 -0.63
CA ALA A 65 1.94 4.61 -1.13
C ALA A 65 2.62 3.33 -0.63
N GLY A 66 2.43 2.97 0.65
CA GLY A 66 2.94 1.72 1.20
C GLY A 66 2.32 0.49 0.55
N LEU A 67 1.00 0.49 0.36
CA LEU A 67 0.28 -0.61 -0.29
C LEU A 67 0.63 -0.72 -1.78
N GLU A 68 0.82 0.38 -2.50
CA GLU A 68 1.31 0.38 -3.88
C GLU A 68 2.71 -0.24 -3.99
N ALA A 69 3.62 0.07 -3.06
CA ALA A 69 4.94 -0.54 -3.02
C ALA A 69 4.88 -2.06 -2.80
N VAL A 70 4.00 -2.52 -1.90
CA VAL A 70 3.76 -3.96 -1.67
C VAL A 70 3.15 -4.62 -2.91
N ARG A 71 2.22 -3.95 -3.58
CA ARG A 71 1.64 -4.41 -4.85
C ARG A 71 2.71 -4.60 -5.92
N ALA A 72 3.61 -3.63 -6.08
CA ALA A 72 4.72 -3.71 -7.01
C ALA A 72 5.64 -4.91 -6.68
N ALA A 73 6.02 -5.08 -5.41
CA ALA A 73 6.84 -6.21 -4.97
C ALA A 73 6.18 -7.58 -5.24
N CYS A 74 4.85 -7.67 -5.06
CA CYS A 74 4.09 -8.89 -5.41
C CYS A 74 4.16 -9.18 -6.90
N LEU A 75 3.94 -8.16 -7.75
CA LEU A 75 3.99 -8.31 -9.20
C LEU A 75 5.38 -8.73 -9.66
N GLU A 76 6.44 -8.08 -9.19
CA GLU A 76 7.82 -8.44 -9.50
C GLU A 76 8.13 -9.89 -9.08
N THR A 77 7.68 -10.30 -7.90
CA THR A 77 7.87 -11.68 -7.42
C THR A 77 7.17 -12.69 -8.33
N LEU A 78 5.96 -12.39 -8.81
CA LEU A 78 5.21 -13.24 -9.74
C LEU A 78 5.87 -13.30 -11.13
N GLU A 79 6.37 -12.18 -11.61
CA GLU A 79 7.12 -12.10 -12.86
C GLU A 79 8.41 -12.92 -12.80
N GLN A 80 9.17 -12.80 -11.71
CA GLN A 80 10.40 -13.57 -11.48
C GLN A 80 10.11 -15.06 -11.27
N SER A 81 8.95 -15.41 -10.71
CA SER A 81 8.51 -16.80 -10.53
C SER A 81 7.98 -17.45 -11.81
N GLY A 82 7.94 -16.71 -12.94
CA GLY A 82 7.46 -17.22 -14.22
C GLY A 82 5.94 -17.48 -14.27
N ASP A 83 5.19 -17.01 -13.28
CA ASP A 83 3.77 -17.31 -13.12
C ASP A 83 2.90 -16.27 -13.86
N ARG A 84 3.16 -16.12 -15.17
CA ARG A 84 2.22 -15.50 -16.12
C ARG A 84 1.10 -16.51 -16.38
N SER A 85 0.10 -16.53 -15.52
CA SER A 85 -1.22 -17.12 -15.85
C SER A 85 -2.15 -16.01 -16.33
#